data_AF-A0A662SR26-F1
#
_entry.id   AF-A0A662SR26-F1
#
_cell.length_a   1.000
_cell.length_b   1.000
_cell.length_c   1.000
_cell.angle_alpha   90.00
_cell.angle_beta   90.00
_cell.angle_gamma   90.00
#
_symmetry.space_group_name_H-M   'P 1'
#
loop_
_entity.id
_entity.type
_entity.pdbx_description
1 polymer ?
#
loop_
_entity_poly.entity_id
_entity_poly.type
_entity_poly.pdbx_seq_one_letter_code
_entity_poly.pdbx_strand_id
1 'polypeptide(L)'
;MFSRFYDSFTLKAPGYREACILTSKLAKLHGEGCVLDVACGTGAVSLLLAEEGREVIGLDLSPGQVNQLKAKASLKGISIHPVIGDARMLPFRSKSFNLATCSGALSEIAGRKHAIREISRVLKQGGHAITMTFNRERTPLPGAYTARELKKT
;
A
#
# COMPACT_ATOMS: atom_id res chain seq x y z
N MET A 1 20.53 -2.34 -4.13
CA MET A 1 21.07 -0.97 -4.16
C MET A 1 19.97 0.08 -4.02
N PHE A 2 18.86 0.00 -4.78
CA PHE A 2 17.77 0.98 -4.77
C PHE A 2 17.04 1.15 -3.41
N SER A 3 16.77 0.07 -2.67
CA SER A 3 16.02 0.16 -1.38
C SER A 3 16.70 1.01 -0.31
N ARG A 4 18.05 1.04 -0.27
CA ARG A 4 18.82 1.85 0.68
C ARG A 4 18.69 3.35 0.45
N PHE A 5 18.47 3.75 -0.79
CA PHE A 5 18.35 5.16 -1.17
C PHE A 5 16.89 5.62 -1.27
N TYR A 6 15.94 4.69 -1.45
CA TYR A 6 14.50 4.97 -1.57
C TYR A 6 13.99 5.93 -0.48
N ASP A 7 14.28 5.65 0.79
CA ASP A 7 13.87 6.52 1.89
C ASP A 7 14.48 7.92 1.82
N SER A 8 15.72 8.01 1.38
CA SER A 8 16.48 9.26 1.37
C SER A 8 16.03 10.21 0.27
N PHE A 9 15.42 9.68 -0.81
CA PHE A 9 14.97 10.48 -1.95
C PHE A 9 13.44 10.54 -2.06
N THR A 10 12.76 9.39 -2.01
CA THR A 10 11.32 9.30 -2.26
C THR A 10 10.50 9.75 -1.05
N LEU A 11 10.82 9.31 0.17
CA LEU A 11 10.08 9.74 1.36
C LEU A 11 10.34 11.20 1.75
N LYS A 12 11.47 11.77 1.29
CA LYS A 12 11.81 13.18 1.50
C LYS A 12 11.30 14.10 0.38
N ALA A 13 10.66 13.55 -0.65
CA ALA A 13 10.04 14.37 -1.68
C ALA A 13 8.93 15.24 -1.06
N PRO A 14 8.82 16.53 -1.41
CA PRO A 14 7.81 17.43 -0.86
C PRO A 14 6.39 16.84 -0.97
N GLY A 15 5.64 16.83 0.14
CA GLY A 15 4.25 16.37 0.18
C GLY A 15 4.07 14.85 0.23
N TYR A 16 5.11 14.04 0.00
CA TYR A 16 4.97 12.58 -0.04
C TYR A 16 4.60 12.01 1.33
N ARG A 17 5.26 12.50 2.39
CA ARG A 17 5.00 12.06 3.76
C ARG A 17 3.60 12.47 4.21
N GLU A 18 3.19 13.69 3.91
CA GLU A 18 1.86 14.23 4.21
C GLU A 18 0.79 13.38 3.52
N ALA A 19 1.01 13.02 2.25
CA ALA A 19 0.09 12.18 1.50
C ALA A 19 0.04 10.73 2.03
N CYS A 20 1.15 10.17 2.53
CA CYS A 20 1.15 8.89 3.23
C CYS A 20 0.31 8.95 4.52
N ILE A 21 0.44 10.03 5.30
CA ILE A 21 -0.37 10.25 6.51
C ILE A 21 -1.86 10.38 6.15
N LEU A 22 -2.19 11.13 5.10
CA LEU A 22 -3.57 11.24 4.62
C LEU A 22 -4.12 9.90 4.14
N THR A 23 -3.29 9.08 3.47
CA THR A 23 -3.66 7.71 3.09
C THR A 23 -3.99 6.88 4.33
N SER A 24 -3.17 6.93 5.39
CA SER A 24 -3.43 6.23 6.66
C SER A 24 -4.76 6.67 7.28
N LYS A 25 -5.00 7.98 7.33
CA LYS A 25 -6.25 8.56 7.87
C LYS A 25 -7.47 8.13 7.06
N LEU A 26 -7.40 8.15 5.73
CA LEU A 26 -8.50 7.68 4.88
C LEU A 26 -8.74 6.18 5.09
N ALA A 27 -7.68 5.37 5.13
CA ALA A 27 -7.75 3.94 5.42
C ALA A 27 -8.49 3.65 6.73
N LYS A 28 -8.28 4.47 7.76
CA LYS A 28 -8.99 4.36 9.04
C LYS A 28 -10.50 4.60 8.93
N LEU A 29 -10.94 5.52 8.06
CA LEU A 29 -12.36 5.82 7.87
C LEU A 29 -13.14 4.69 7.16
N HIS A 30 -12.45 3.81 6.43
CA HIS A 30 -13.06 2.81 5.57
C HIS A 30 -13.12 1.39 6.17
N GLY A 31 -12.93 1.25 7.49
CA GLY A 31 -13.24 0.03 8.22
C GLY A 31 -12.21 -0.33 9.28
N GLU A 32 -12.38 -1.49 9.91
CA GLU A 32 -11.48 -2.08 10.91
C GLU A 32 -10.92 -3.44 10.48
N GLY A 33 -9.87 -3.89 11.17
CA GLY A 33 -9.23 -5.18 10.95
C GLY A 33 -8.03 -5.14 10.00
N CYS A 34 -7.74 -6.31 9.40
CA CYS A 34 -6.56 -6.53 8.59
C CYS A 34 -6.54 -5.72 7.29
N VAL A 35 -5.42 -5.06 7.02
CA VAL A 35 -5.19 -4.22 5.82
C VAL A 35 -4.11 -4.85 4.95
N LEU A 36 -4.36 -4.93 3.64
CA LEU A 36 -3.34 -5.29 2.66
C LEU A 36 -2.69 -4.03 2.06
N ASP A 37 -1.42 -3.77 2.33
CA ASP A 37 -0.64 -2.73 1.68
C ASP A 37 0.12 -3.30 0.47
N VAL A 38 -0.32 -2.95 -0.74
CA VAL A 38 0.17 -3.49 -2.02
C VAL A 38 1.26 -2.58 -2.58
N ALA A 39 2.37 -3.20 -2.98
CA ALA A 39 3.61 -2.50 -3.31
C ALA A 39 4.04 -1.56 -2.17
N CYS A 40 4.10 -2.12 -0.96
CA CYS A 40 4.31 -1.38 0.28
C CYS A 40 5.68 -0.70 0.40
N GLY A 41 6.63 -1.06 -0.47
CA GLY A 41 8.01 -0.59 -0.41
C GLY A 41 8.62 -0.86 0.96
N THR A 42 9.32 0.14 1.50
CA THR A 42 9.90 0.10 2.84
C THR A 42 8.90 0.42 3.96
N GLY A 43 7.58 0.45 3.68
CA GLY A 43 6.54 0.58 4.68
C GLY A 43 6.06 1.98 5.03
N ALA A 44 6.08 2.94 4.10
CA ALA A 44 5.69 4.32 4.41
C ALA A 44 4.26 4.43 4.96
N VAL A 45 3.32 3.66 4.40
CA VAL A 45 1.93 3.57 4.86
C VAL A 45 1.75 2.38 5.81
N SER A 46 2.32 1.22 5.48
CA SER A 46 2.28 0.02 6.35
C SER A 46 2.63 0.30 7.80
N LEU A 47 3.72 1.04 8.06
CA LEU A 47 4.18 1.32 9.42
C LEU A 47 3.25 2.29 10.14
N LEU A 48 2.72 3.31 9.46
CA LEU A 48 1.74 4.24 10.05
C LEU A 48 0.47 3.50 10.48
N LEU A 49 -0.05 2.63 9.61
CA LEU A 49 -1.23 1.82 9.93
C LEU A 49 -0.97 0.87 11.10
N ALA A 50 0.20 0.24 11.15
CA ALA A 50 0.56 -0.68 12.21
C ALA A 50 0.84 0.04 13.55
N GLU A 51 1.40 1.26 13.53
CA GLU A 51 1.51 2.15 14.72
C GLU A 51 0.12 2.49 15.30
N GLU A 52 -0.90 2.56 14.46
CA GLU A 52 -2.29 2.78 14.85
C GLU A 52 -2.99 1.49 15.35
N GLY A 53 -2.26 0.38 15.49
CA GLY A 53 -2.78 -0.89 15.99
C GLY A 53 -3.48 -1.76 14.94
N ARG A 54 -3.33 -1.44 13.64
CA ARG A 54 -3.88 -2.26 12.55
C ARG A 54 -3.04 -3.51 12.34
N GLU A 55 -3.69 -4.62 12.04
CA GLU A 55 -3.00 -5.78 11.47
C GLU A 55 -2.70 -5.48 9.99
N VAL A 56 -1.42 -5.45 9.63
CA VAL A 56 -0.99 -5.06 8.28
C VAL A 56 -0.25 -6.20 7.59
N ILE A 57 -0.73 -6.57 6.40
CA ILE A 57 0.00 -7.40 5.45
C ILE A 57 0.64 -6.50 4.40
N GLY A 58 1.97 -6.38 4.42
CA GLY A 58 2.71 -5.57 3.46
C GLY A 58 3.29 -6.44 2.35
N LEU A 59 2.82 -6.27 1.11
CA LEU A 59 3.29 -7.00 -0.05
C LEU A 59 4.13 -6.11 -0.97
N ASP A 60 5.33 -6.56 -1.33
CA ASP A 60 6.16 -5.90 -2.35
C ASP A 60 6.90 -6.92 -3.21
N LEU A 61 7.15 -6.58 -4.48
CA LEU A 61 7.87 -7.46 -5.40
C LEU A 61 9.36 -7.56 -5.03
N SER A 62 9.91 -6.52 -4.41
CA SER A 62 11.34 -6.42 -4.09
C SER A 62 11.65 -7.01 -2.72
N PRO A 63 12.44 -8.11 -2.65
CA PRO A 63 12.90 -8.65 -1.37
C PRO A 63 13.68 -7.62 -0.54
N GLY A 64 14.40 -6.72 -1.22
CA GLY A 64 15.15 -5.65 -0.57
C GLY A 64 14.26 -4.61 0.14
N GLN A 65 13.09 -4.30 -0.41
CA GLN A 65 12.11 -3.42 0.23
C GLN A 65 11.45 -4.11 1.43
N VAL A 66 11.04 -5.37 1.25
CA VAL A 66 10.43 -6.19 2.31
C VAL A 66 11.38 -6.36 3.51
N ASN A 67 12.67 -6.58 3.26
CA ASN A 67 13.66 -6.68 4.33
C ASN A 67 13.84 -5.36 5.10
N GLN A 68 13.78 -4.22 4.42
CA GLN A 68 13.80 -2.91 5.08
C GLN A 68 12.54 -2.65 5.90
N LEU A 69 11.37 -2.98 5.36
CA LEU A 69 10.10 -2.90 6.07
C LEU A 69 10.16 -3.73 7.37
N LYS A 70 10.65 -4.98 7.31
CA LYS A 70 10.88 -5.83 8.49
C LYS A 70 11.80 -5.18 9.52
N ALA A 71 12.95 -4.68 9.08
CA ALA A 71 13.92 -4.06 9.98
C ALA A 71 13.33 -2.82 10.68
N LYS A 72 12.62 -1.96 9.95
CA LYS A 72 11.96 -0.77 10.52
C LYS A 72 10.86 -1.12 11.51
N ALA A 73 10.03 -2.12 11.18
CA ALA A 73 8.99 -2.59 12.09
C ALA A 73 9.58 -3.15 13.38
N SER A 74 10.64 -3.96 13.28
CA SER A 74 11.37 -4.48 14.44
C SER A 74 11.98 -3.38 15.31
N LEU A 75 12.60 -2.36 14.71
CA LEU A 75 13.17 -1.23 15.46
C LEU A 75 12.12 -0.42 16.22
N LYS A 76 10.88 -0.40 15.72
CA LYS A 76 9.75 0.29 16.35
C LYS A 76 8.96 -0.60 17.31
N GLY A 77 9.28 -1.89 17.41
CA GLY A 77 8.51 -2.84 18.22
C GLY A 77 7.11 -3.14 17.68
N ILE A 78 6.92 -3.02 16.37
CA ILE A 78 5.60 -3.15 15.71
C ILE A 78 5.52 -4.47 14.94
N SER A 79 4.37 -5.14 15.02
CA SER A 79 4.09 -6.34 14.24
C SER A 79 3.59 -6.00 12.85
N ILE A 80 4.13 -6.70 11.84
CA ILE A 80 3.69 -6.63 10.45
C ILE A 80 3.78 -8.03 9.81
N HIS A 81 3.01 -8.27 8.77
CA HIS A 81 3.05 -9.51 7.96
C HIS A 81 3.63 -9.23 6.57
N PRO A 82 4.96 -9.29 6.42
CA PRO A 82 5.64 -9.00 5.17
C PRO A 82 5.52 -10.16 4.17
N VAL A 83 5.14 -9.86 2.93
CA VAL A 83 5.00 -10.82 1.83
C VAL A 83 5.82 -10.35 0.63
N ILE A 84 6.61 -11.24 0.05
CA ILE A 84 7.23 -11.01 -1.25
C ILE A 84 6.25 -11.52 -2.32
N GLY A 85 5.84 -10.65 -3.24
CA GLY A 85 4.87 -11.03 -4.26
C GLY A 85 4.64 -9.96 -5.32
N ASP A 86 4.07 -10.38 -6.44
CA ASP A 86 3.71 -9.48 -7.53
C ASP A 86 2.30 -8.92 -7.35
N ALA A 87 2.15 -7.59 -7.35
CA ALA A 87 0.85 -6.94 -7.28
C ALA A 87 -0.11 -7.33 -8.42
N ARG A 88 0.43 -7.83 -9.54
CA ARG A 88 -0.33 -8.30 -10.73
C ARG A 88 -0.84 -9.73 -10.58
N MET A 89 -0.42 -10.44 -9.54
CA MET A 89 -0.84 -11.79 -9.20
C MET A 89 -0.76 -11.98 -7.68
N LEU A 90 -1.76 -11.44 -6.97
CA LEU A 90 -1.74 -11.41 -5.52
C LEU A 90 -1.93 -12.82 -4.95
N PRO A 91 -1.08 -13.29 -4.01
CA PRO A 91 -1.12 -14.64 -3.44
C PRO A 91 -2.23 -14.80 -2.38
N PHE A 92 -3.37 -14.14 -2.57
CA PHE A 92 -4.48 -14.14 -1.65
C PHE A 92 -5.77 -14.59 -2.35
N ARG A 93 -6.65 -15.24 -1.58
CA ARG A 93 -7.97 -15.63 -2.07
C ARG A 93 -8.80 -14.41 -2.39
N SER A 94 -9.74 -14.55 -3.32
CA SER A 94 -10.70 -13.50 -3.64
C SER A 94 -11.54 -13.15 -2.42
N LYS A 95 -11.94 -11.89 -2.26
CA LYS A 95 -12.79 -11.40 -1.16
C LYS A 95 -12.22 -11.71 0.25
N SER A 96 -10.93 -11.52 0.44
CA SER A 96 -10.25 -11.73 1.74
C SER A 96 -10.16 -10.46 2.57
N PHE A 97 -10.04 -9.29 1.92
CA PHE A 97 -9.74 -8.02 2.60
C PHE A 97 -10.92 -7.07 2.59
N ASN A 98 -11.14 -6.36 3.70
CA ASN A 98 -12.05 -5.22 3.74
C ASN A 98 -11.37 -3.94 3.22
N LEU A 99 -10.05 -3.85 3.38
CA LEU A 99 -9.27 -2.67 3.04
C LEU A 99 -7.95 -3.06 2.37
N ALA A 100 -7.61 -2.35 1.30
CA ALA A 100 -6.29 -2.40 0.69
C ALA A 100 -5.73 -0.98 0.55
N THR A 101 -4.41 -0.83 0.62
CA THR A 101 -3.71 0.40 0.26
C THR A 101 -2.74 0.14 -0.87
N CYS A 102 -2.47 1.16 -1.70
CA CYS A 102 -1.41 1.12 -2.71
C CYS A 102 -0.92 2.55 -2.98
N SER A 103 0.21 2.93 -2.39
CA SER A 103 0.65 4.32 -2.36
C SER A 103 1.94 4.56 -3.11
N GLY A 104 1.87 5.41 -4.13
CA GLY A 104 3.03 5.84 -4.91
C GLY A 104 3.53 4.82 -5.94
N ALA A 105 2.89 3.66 -6.05
CA ALA A 105 3.36 2.56 -6.91
C ALA A 105 2.47 2.28 -8.13
N LEU A 106 1.16 2.57 -8.06
CA LEU A 106 0.19 2.08 -9.05
C LEU A 106 0.50 2.55 -10.49
N SER A 107 1.00 3.78 -10.65
CA SER A 107 1.39 4.34 -11.95
C SER A 107 2.65 3.69 -12.54
N GLU A 108 3.54 3.20 -11.68
CA GLU A 108 4.86 2.63 -12.01
C GLU A 108 4.79 1.13 -12.30
N ILE A 109 3.70 0.45 -11.89
CA ILE A 109 3.52 -0.97 -12.15
C ILE A 109 3.28 -1.20 -13.65
N ALA A 110 4.24 -1.84 -14.32
CA ALA A 110 4.07 -2.35 -15.68
C ALA A 110 2.95 -3.40 -15.70
N GLY A 111 1.83 -3.09 -16.36
CA GLY A 111 0.61 -3.89 -16.28
C GLY A 111 -0.33 -3.48 -15.15
N ARG A 112 -0.36 -2.18 -14.78
CA ARG A 112 -1.24 -1.62 -13.75
C ARG A 112 -2.68 -2.12 -13.78
N LYS A 113 -3.26 -2.38 -14.97
CA LYS A 113 -4.63 -2.93 -15.13
C LYS A 113 -4.77 -4.30 -14.45
N HIS A 114 -3.75 -5.16 -14.53
CA HIS A 114 -3.73 -6.43 -13.83
C HIS A 114 -3.64 -6.25 -12.32
N ALA A 115 -2.81 -5.30 -11.85
CA ALA A 115 -2.73 -4.99 -10.42
C ALA A 115 -4.06 -4.45 -9.86
N ILE A 116 -4.71 -3.52 -10.56
CA ILE A 116 -6.04 -3.01 -10.19
C ILE A 116 -7.07 -4.14 -10.13
N ARG A 117 -7.05 -5.05 -11.12
CA ARG A 117 -7.94 -6.22 -11.15
C ARG A 117 -7.70 -7.15 -9.96
N GLU A 118 -6.44 -7.41 -9.62
CA GLU A 118 -6.08 -8.25 -8.48
C GLU A 118 -6.46 -7.62 -7.15
N ILE A 119 -6.18 -6.32 -6.95
CA ILE A 119 -6.61 -5.57 -5.77
C ILE A 119 -8.13 -5.66 -5.62
N SER A 120 -8.87 -5.40 -6.70
CA SER A 120 -10.32 -5.52 -6.70
C SER A 120 -10.80 -6.95 -6.42
N ARG A 121 -10.11 -7.97 -6.92
CA ARG A 121 -10.44 -9.39 -6.70
C ARG A 121 -10.31 -9.79 -5.23
N VAL A 122 -9.25 -9.35 -4.56
CA VAL A 122 -8.99 -9.71 -3.16
C VAL A 122 -9.84 -8.92 -2.17
N LEU A 123 -10.45 -7.80 -2.59
CA LEU A 123 -11.40 -7.06 -1.78
C LEU A 123 -12.77 -7.75 -1.67
N LYS A 124 -13.37 -7.71 -0.48
CA LYS A 124 -14.75 -8.12 -0.23
C LYS A 124 -15.73 -7.19 -0.93
N GLN A 125 -16.99 -7.62 -1.02
CA GLN A 125 -18.08 -6.72 -1.39
C GLN A 125 -18.17 -5.60 -0.34
N GLY A 126 -18.22 -4.35 -0.79
CA GLY A 126 -18.15 -3.17 0.09
C GLY A 126 -16.74 -2.86 0.62
N GLY A 127 -15.72 -3.65 0.26
CA GLY A 127 -14.33 -3.37 0.58
C GLY A 127 -13.78 -2.19 -0.23
N HIS A 128 -12.82 -1.48 0.36
CA HIS A 128 -12.23 -0.28 -0.19
C HIS A 128 -10.75 -0.46 -0.51
N ALA A 129 -10.27 0.23 -1.54
CA ALA A 129 -8.88 0.50 -1.78
C ALA A 129 -8.60 1.99 -1.60
N ILE A 130 -7.55 2.32 -0.85
CA ILE A 130 -7.02 3.69 -0.78
C ILE A 130 -5.73 3.72 -1.59
N THR A 131 -5.71 4.54 -2.63
CA THR A 131 -4.53 4.67 -3.49
C THR A 131 -3.98 6.07 -3.41
N MET A 132 -2.66 6.21 -3.38
CA MET A 132 -1.99 7.48 -3.60
C MET A 132 -1.33 7.46 -4.98
N THR A 133 -1.76 8.35 -5.86
CA THR A 133 -1.18 8.52 -7.21
C THR A 133 -0.55 9.90 -7.32
N PHE A 134 -0.04 10.25 -8.49
CA PHE A 134 0.54 11.57 -8.75
C PHE A 134 -0.23 12.27 -9.86
N ASN A 135 -0.51 13.56 -9.70
CA ASN A 135 -1.03 14.39 -10.79
C ASN A 135 0.07 14.68 -11.83
N ARG A 136 -0.26 15.45 -12.89
CA ARG A 136 0.69 15.84 -13.94
C ARG A 136 1.91 16.61 -13.42
N GLU A 137 1.73 17.35 -12.33
CA GLU A 137 2.77 18.15 -11.66
C GLU A 137 3.56 17.33 -10.62
N ARG A 138 3.32 16.02 -10.53
CA ARG A 138 3.89 15.10 -9.53
C ARG A 138 3.52 15.41 -8.09
N THR A 139 2.41 16.09 -7.87
CA THR A 139 1.80 16.25 -6.55
C THR A 139 1.08 14.94 -6.17
N PRO A 140 1.36 14.37 -5.00
CA PRO A 140 0.70 13.14 -4.55
C PRO A 140 -0.78 13.41 -4.20
N LEU A 141 -1.67 12.55 -4.69
CA LEU A 141 -3.11 12.61 -4.51
C LEU A 141 -3.65 11.28 -3.98
N PRO A 142 -4.00 11.20 -2.68
CA PRO A 142 -4.76 10.09 -2.12
C PRO A 142 -6.21 10.07 -2.64
N GLY A 143 -6.76 8.88 -2.85
CA GLY A 143 -8.15 8.66 -3.22
C GLY A 143 -8.67 7.32 -2.71
N ALA A 144 -9.96 7.25 -2.41
CA ALA A 144 -10.64 6.05 -1.92
C ALA A 144 -11.59 5.51 -3.00
N TYR A 145 -11.58 4.19 -3.19
CA TYR A 145 -12.35 3.51 -4.23
C TYR A 145 -12.93 2.22 -3.67
N THR A 146 -14.20 1.94 -3.94
CA THR A 146 -14.76 0.61 -3.72
C THR A 146 -14.18 -0.40 -4.71
N ALA A 147 -14.28 -1.69 -4.39
CA ALA A 147 -13.90 -2.75 -5.33
C ALA A 147 -14.60 -2.62 -6.70
N ARG A 148 -15.82 -2.06 -6.75
CA ARG A 148 -16.58 -1.84 -8.00
C ARG A 148 -16.01 -0.68 -8.82
N GLU A 149 -15.64 0.42 -8.17
CA GLU A 149 -15.08 1.60 -8.83
C GLU A 149 -13.69 1.32 -9.40
N LEU A 150 -12.85 0.57 -8.66
CA LEU A 150 -11.54 0.15 -9.15
C LEU A 150 -11.62 -0.60 -10.49
N LYS A 151 -12.62 -1.46 -10.71
CA LYS A 151 -12.76 -2.22 -11.98
C LYS A 151 -13.05 -1.34 -13.20
N LYS A 152 -13.50 -0.10 -12.98
CA LYS A 152 -13.82 0.86 -14.04
C LYS A 152 -12.64 1.78 -14.40
N THR A 153 -11.55 1.70 -13.65
CA THR A 153 -10.31 2.47 -13.86
C THR A 153 -9.36 1.74 -14.80
#